data_AF-A0A940Q3G9-F1
#
_entry.id   AF-A0A940Q3G9-F1
#
_cell.length_a   1.000
_cell.length_b   1.000
_cell.length_c   1.000
_cell.angle_alpha   90.00
_cell.angle_beta   90.00
_cell.angle_gamma   90.00
#
_symmetry.space_group_name_H-M   'P 1'
#
loop_
_entity.id
_entity.type
_entity.pdbx_description
1 polymer ?
#
loop_
_entity_poly.entity_id
_entity_poly.type
_entity_poly.pdbx_seq_one_letter_code
_entity_poly.pdbx_strand_id
1 'polypeptide(L)'
;MEINIPDEVKDIVYTTPLDSEKMKYYTETFAWLMLQYCFDEYKDLQLADAPDLQDVNSMIGIEVTELAIKSVKIVDGNWLHYRKTGDEKYKRKAAFWGGEIDDSSCSYPVTTSKDELNSMEEVLIKKLNKVTSYRKKGFEKLGLIIVFNEPPIPTTALKWVEVVKKVQSVSSEKFDIIFFLYSSAISYCKCDTYKVDYISLEEQVRDELSKYARFMTEAMY
;
A
#
# COMPACT_ATOMS: atom_id res chain seq x y z
N MET A 1 -20.93 3.79 -4.31
CA MET A 1 -21.51 2.43 -4.40
C MET A 1 -21.30 1.76 -3.07
N GLU A 2 -22.26 1.01 -2.54
CA GLU A 2 -22.24 0.58 -1.14
C GLU A 2 -21.60 -0.81 -0.97
N ILE A 3 -20.46 -0.86 -0.30
CA ILE A 3 -20.04 -2.06 0.43
C ILE A 3 -20.89 -2.07 1.70
N ASN A 4 -21.64 -3.15 1.91
CA ASN A 4 -22.48 -3.27 3.09
C ASN A 4 -21.60 -3.60 4.32
N ILE A 5 -21.19 -2.56 5.04
CA ILE A 5 -20.46 -2.68 6.30
C ILE A 5 -21.48 -2.82 7.43
N PRO A 6 -21.46 -3.91 8.21
CA PRO A 6 -22.39 -4.08 9.34
C PRO A 6 -22.30 -2.91 10.32
N ASP A 7 -23.44 -2.43 10.83
CA ASP A 7 -23.47 -1.29 11.75
C ASP A 7 -22.64 -1.55 13.03
N GLU A 8 -22.64 -2.80 13.49
CA GLU A 8 -21.81 -3.26 14.61
C GLU A 8 -20.30 -3.07 14.38
N VAL A 9 -19.84 -3.05 13.12
CA VAL A 9 -18.44 -2.79 12.77
C VAL A 9 -18.14 -1.29 12.73
N LYS A 10 -19.10 -0.47 12.26
CA LYS A 10 -18.95 0.99 12.17
C LYS A 10 -18.70 1.61 13.54
N ASP A 11 -19.35 1.06 14.56
CA ASP A 11 -19.27 1.52 15.95
C ASP A 11 -18.07 0.99 16.75
N ILE A 12 -17.22 0.13 16.16
CA ILE A 12 -16.04 -0.39 16.85
C ILE A 12 -15.04 0.75 17.11
N VAL A 13 -14.63 0.86 18.38
CA VAL A 13 -13.51 1.70 18.81
C VAL A 13 -12.35 0.80 19.21
N TYR A 14 -11.30 0.80 18.40
CA TYR A 14 -10.11 0.02 18.69
C TYR A 14 -9.21 0.76 19.69
N THR A 15 -9.00 0.16 20.85
CA THR A 15 -8.18 0.74 21.93
C THR A 15 -6.72 0.31 21.89
N THR A 16 -6.38 -0.68 21.06
CA THR A 16 -5.03 -1.19 20.88
C THR A 16 -4.62 -1.14 19.40
N PRO A 17 -3.33 -0.97 19.10
CA PRO A 17 -2.82 -1.16 17.75
C PRO A 17 -3.09 -2.58 17.22
N LEU A 18 -3.11 -2.74 15.90
CA LEU A 18 -3.13 -4.05 15.27
C LEU A 18 -1.75 -4.72 15.43
N ASP A 19 -1.75 -6.04 15.63
CA ASP A 19 -0.51 -6.81 15.70
C ASP A 19 0.32 -6.66 14.42
N SER A 20 1.64 -6.50 14.57
CA SER A 20 2.54 -6.27 13.43
C SER A 20 2.51 -7.39 12.39
N GLU A 21 2.25 -8.62 12.82
CA GLU A 21 2.14 -9.80 11.95
C GLU A 21 0.88 -9.74 11.06
N LYS A 22 -0.16 -9.03 11.52
CA LYS A 22 -1.44 -8.86 10.80
C LYS A 22 -1.48 -7.64 9.89
N MET A 23 -0.53 -6.71 10.05
CA MET A 23 -0.49 -5.46 9.25
C MET A 23 -0.45 -5.72 7.73
N LYS A 24 0.24 -6.77 7.28
CA LYS A 24 0.27 -7.15 5.86
C LYS A 24 -1.16 -7.47 5.36
N TYR A 25 -1.87 -8.35 6.07
CA TYR A 25 -3.22 -8.78 5.71
C TYR A 25 -4.22 -7.63 5.79
N TYR A 26 -4.04 -6.73 6.76
CA TYR A 26 -4.81 -5.49 6.83
C TYR A 26 -4.64 -4.65 5.57
N THR A 27 -3.40 -4.41 5.13
CA THR A 27 -3.13 -3.61 3.94
C THR A 27 -3.73 -4.25 2.67
N GLU A 28 -3.64 -5.57 2.54
CA GLU A 28 -4.27 -6.32 1.44
C GLU A 28 -5.80 -6.23 1.48
N THR A 29 -6.40 -6.45 2.65
CA THR A 29 -7.86 -6.36 2.85
C THR A 29 -8.37 -4.94 2.60
N PHE A 30 -7.65 -3.93 3.07
CA PHE A 30 -8.01 -2.54 2.86
C PHE A 30 -7.95 -2.17 1.37
N ALA A 31 -6.86 -2.54 0.68
CA ALA A 31 -6.73 -2.30 -0.75
C ALA A 31 -7.81 -3.02 -1.58
N TRP A 32 -8.18 -4.24 -1.18
CA TRP A 32 -9.26 -5.01 -1.77
C TRP A 32 -10.63 -4.30 -1.65
N LEU A 33 -11.01 -3.93 -0.42
CA LEU A 33 -12.26 -3.20 -0.16
C LEU A 33 -12.29 -1.87 -0.92
N MET A 34 -11.17 -1.15 -0.97
CA MET A 34 -11.05 0.09 -1.72
C MET A 34 -11.30 -0.10 -3.22
N LEU A 35 -10.75 -1.16 -3.84
CA LEU A 35 -11.01 -1.45 -5.25
C LEU A 35 -12.48 -1.77 -5.51
N GLN A 36 -13.10 -2.62 -4.68
CA GLN A 36 -14.50 -2.99 -4.84
C GLN A 36 -15.43 -1.78 -4.70
N TYR A 37 -15.12 -0.86 -3.78
CA TYR A 37 -15.88 0.37 -3.59
C TYR A 37 -15.80 1.28 -4.82
N CYS A 38 -14.61 1.42 -5.39
CA CYS A 38 -14.32 2.38 -6.45
C CYS A 38 -14.64 1.90 -7.87
N PHE A 39 -14.63 0.57 -8.10
CA PHE A 39 -14.67 0.02 -9.45
C PHE A 39 -15.54 -1.24 -9.53
N ASP A 40 -16.54 -1.22 -10.42
CA ASP A 40 -17.39 -2.38 -10.70
C ASP A 40 -16.61 -3.58 -11.23
N GLU A 41 -15.55 -3.34 -12.03
CA GLU A 41 -14.72 -4.37 -12.64
C GLU A 41 -14.04 -5.30 -11.62
N TYR A 42 -13.85 -4.83 -10.38
CA TYR A 42 -13.08 -5.55 -9.36
C TYR A 42 -13.94 -6.16 -8.25
N LYS A 43 -15.27 -6.17 -8.40
CA LYS A 43 -16.22 -6.70 -7.39
C LYS A 43 -16.03 -8.18 -7.08
N ASP A 44 -15.58 -8.97 -8.04
CA ASP A 44 -15.40 -10.42 -7.88
C ASP A 44 -13.98 -10.82 -7.45
N LEU A 45 -13.10 -9.84 -7.17
CA LEU A 45 -11.78 -10.14 -6.61
C LEU A 45 -11.90 -10.72 -5.21
N GLN A 46 -10.96 -11.58 -4.85
CA GLN A 46 -10.81 -12.22 -3.54
C GLN A 46 -9.36 -12.13 -3.07
N LEU A 47 -9.15 -12.18 -1.75
CA LEU A 47 -7.83 -12.29 -1.15
C LEU A 47 -7.21 -13.66 -1.48
N ALA A 48 -5.94 -13.68 -1.86
CA ALA A 48 -5.21 -14.87 -2.23
C ALA A 48 -3.71 -14.74 -1.89
N ASP A 49 -2.92 -15.81 -2.10
CA ASP A 49 -1.51 -15.81 -1.71
C ASP A 49 -0.59 -15.06 -2.69
N ALA A 50 -0.74 -15.28 -4.01
CA ALA A 50 0.10 -14.61 -5.02
C ALA A 50 -0.45 -14.76 -6.46
N PRO A 51 -0.93 -13.67 -7.11
CA PRO A 51 -1.04 -12.28 -6.62
C PRO A 51 -1.97 -12.14 -5.41
N ASP A 52 -1.81 -11.06 -4.65
CA ASP A 52 -2.50 -10.87 -3.36
C ASP A 52 -4.03 -10.75 -3.53
N LEU A 53 -4.51 -10.22 -4.67
CA LEU A 53 -5.93 -10.24 -5.07
C LEU A 53 -6.11 -10.96 -6.41
N GLN A 54 -7.12 -11.81 -6.52
CA GLN A 54 -7.40 -12.61 -7.73
C GLN A 54 -8.91 -12.70 -7.98
N ASP A 55 -9.33 -12.73 -9.25
CA ASP A 55 -10.69 -13.15 -9.59
C ASP A 55 -10.81 -14.68 -9.58
N VAL A 56 -12.04 -15.18 -9.52
CA VAL A 56 -12.32 -16.63 -9.44
C VAL A 56 -11.80 -17.44 -10.64
N ASN A 57 -11.60 -16.80 -11.78
CA ASN A 57 -11.13 -17.45 -13.01
C ASN A 57 -9.63 -17.24 -13.26
N SER A 58 -8.93 -16.56 -12.35
CA SER A 58 -7.52 -16.17 -12.50
C SER A 58 -7.23 -15.35 -13.78
N MET A 59 -8.21 -14.62 -14.31
CA MET A 59 -7.99 -13.68 -15.42
C MET A 59 -7.37 -12.37 -14.94
N ILE A 60 -7.70 -11.94 -13.71
CA ILE A 60 -7.22 -10.70 -13.10
C ILE A 60 -6.41 -11.06 -11.85
N GLY A 61 -5.17 -10.58 -11.80
CA GLY A 61 -4.32 -10.68 -10.62
C GLY A 61 -3.77 -9.32 -10.22
N ILE A 62 -3.86 -8.95 -8.95
CA ILE A 62 -3.38 -7.65 -8.46
C ILE A 62 -2.44 -7.87 -7.27
N GLU A 63 -1.23 -7.34 -7.39
CA GLU A 63 -0.31 -7.25 -6.24
C GLU A 63 -0.65 -6.03 -5.40
N VAL A 64 -0.47 -6.15 -4.09
CA VAL A 64 -0.58 -5.07 -3.13
C VAL A 64 0.78 -4.83 -2.49
N THR A 65 1.08 -3.56 -2.21
CA THR A 65 2.28 -3.18 -1.48
C THR A 65 2.10 -1.84 -0.81
N GLU A 66 2.76 -1.65 0.33
CA GLU A 66 2.92 -0.32 0.90
C GLU A 66 4.06 0.40 0.22
N LEU A 67 3.93 1.72 0.07
CA LEU A 67 5.05 2.59 -0.17
C LEU A 67 5.73 2.88 1.18
N ALA A 68 6.98 2.44 1.30
CA ALA A 68 7.75 2.58 2.52
C ALA A 68 9.04 3.36 2.23
N ILE A 69 9.16 4.55 2.83
CA ILE A 69 10.41 5.31 2.75
C ILE A 69 11.43 4.65 3.69
N LYS A 70 12.56 4.21 3.12
CA LYS A 70 13.57 3.41 3.81
C LYS A 70 14.05 4.02 5.11
N SER A 71 14.36 5.32 5.12
CA SER A 71 14.87 6.02 6.31
C SER A 71 13.84 6.01 7.44
N VAL A 72 12.56 6.26 7.13
CA VAL A 72 11.44 6.21 8.09
C VAL A 72 11.30 4.80 8.69
N LYS A 73 11.22 3.75 7.86
CA LYS A 73 11.11 2.36 8.35
C LYS A 73 12.30 1.94 9.21
N ILE A 74 13.51 2.43 8.91
CA ILE A 74 14.69 2.14 9.72
C ILE A 74 14.57 2.83 11.09
N VAL A 75 14.12 4.08 11.14
CA VAL A 75 13.90 4.80 12.41
C VAL A 75 12.82 4.09 13.24
N ASP A 76 11.68 3.72 12.63
CA ASP A 76 10.62 2.93 13.28
C ASP A 76 11.16 1.65 13.92
N GLY A 77 11.87 0.84 13.14
CA GLY A 77 12.39 -0.44 13.62
C GLY A 77 13.38 -0.26 14.78
N ASN A 78 14.24 0.77 14.72
CA ASN A 78 15.15 1.08 15.82
C ASN A 78 14.40 1.56 17.06
N TRP A 79 13.34 2.36 16.91
CA TRP A 79 12.53 2.82 18.05
C TRP A 79 11.82 1.68 18.76
N LEU A 80 11.18 0.77 18.00
CA LEU A 80 10.53 -0.41 18.57
C LEU A 80 11.52 -1.31 19.33
N HIS A 81 12.72 -1.51 18.78
CA HIS A 81 13.77 -2.24 19.47
C HIS A 81 14.27 -1.54 20.74
N TYR A 82 14.47 -0.22 20.68
CA TYR A 82 14.85 0.58 21.83
C TYR A 82 13.80 0.47 22.94
N ARG A 83 12.51 0.68 22.65
CA ARG A 83 11.43 0.58 23.64
C ARG A 83 11.33 -0.80 24.30
N LYS A 84 11.67 -1.86 23.57
CA LYS A 84 11.64 -3.23 24.09
C LYS A 84 12.86 -3.58 24.97
N THR A 85 14.01 -2.96 24.72
CA THR A 85 15.30 -3.41 25.28
C THR A 85 16.05 -2.38 26.13
N GLY A 86 15.76 -1.08 25.95
CA GLY A 86 16.53 0.02 26.51
C GLY A 86 17.94 0.19 25.89
N ASP A 87 18.29 -0.51 24.81
CA ASP A 87 19.65 -0.46 24.25
C ASP A 87 19.89 0.82 23.42
N GLU A 88 20.70 1.71 23.99
CA GLU A 88 21.18 2.98 23.40
C GLU A 88 21.85 2.83 22.02
N LYS A 89 22.29 1.64 21.63
CA LYS A 89 22.74 1.36 20.26
C LYS A 89 21.67 1.68 19.23
N TYR A 90 20.40 1.40 19.52
CA TYR A 90 19.29 1.66 18.60
C TYR A 90 18.97 3.15 18.49
N LYS A 91 19.13 3.92 19.58
CA LYS A 91 19.13 5.39 19.54
C LYS A 91 20.18 5.95 18.59
N ARG A 92 21.43 5.49 18.70
CA ARG A 92 22.52 5.90 17.80
C ARG A 92 22.24 5.56 16.33
N LYS A 93 21.62 4.40 16.08
CA LYS A 93 21.23 4.00 14.72
C LYS A 93 20.10 4.88 14.17
N ALA A 94 19.07 5.19 14.95
CA ALA A 94 18.01 6.10 14.53
C ALA A 94 18.57 7.49 14.20
N ALA A 95 19.45 8.03 15.05
CA ALA A 95 20.13 9.30 14.84
C ALA A 95 20.94 9.35 13.54
N PHE A 96 21.65 8.26 13.20
CA PHE A 96 22.37 8.16 11.93
C PHE A 96 21.46 8.29 10.71
N TRP A 97 20.20 7.85 10.81
CA TRP A 97 19.18 7.95 9.76
C TRP A 97 18.32 9.22 9.86
N GLY A 98 18.68 10.16 10.74
CA GLY A 98 18.02 11.45 10.89
C GLY A 98 16.74 11.44 11.73
N GLY A 99 16.50 10.39 12.50
CA GLY A 99 15.43 10.35 13.51
C GLY A 99 15.98 10.57 14.93
N GLU A 100 15.15 11.10 15.81
CA GLU A 100 15.44 11.23 17.24
C GLU A 100 14.44 10.39 18.03
N ILE A 101 14.91 9.52 18.91
CA ILE A 101 14.03 8.59 19.63
C ILE A 101 14.31 8.63 21.13
N ASP A 102 13.24 8.59 21.91
CA ASP A 102 13.26 8.44 23.37
C ASP A 102 12.20 7.44 23.84
N ASP A 103 11.98 7.33 25.15
CA ASP A 103 11.05 6.37 25.75
C ASP A 103 9.58 6.63 25.36
N SER A 104 9.26 7.89 25.04
CA SER A 104 7.92 8.43 24.83
C SER A 104 7.69 8.99 23.42
N SER A 105 8.76 9.32 22.68
CA SER A 105 8.70 10.04 21.42
C SER A 105 9.64 9.46 20.36
N CYS A 106 9.27 9.69 19.11
CA CYS A 106 10.05 9.36 17.92
C CYS A 106 9.83 10.47 16.89
N SER A 107 10.92 11.08 16.44
CA SER A 107 10.93 12.00 15.32
C SER A 107 11.53 11.31 14.10
N TYR A 108 11.05 11.71 12.93
CA TYR A 108 11.44 11.13 11.65
C TYR A 108 12.27 12.12 10.83
N PRO A 109 13.17 11.63 9.97
CA PRO A 109 13.86 12.47 9.02
C PRO A 109 12.86 13.15 8.10
N VAL A 110 13.17 14.39 7.69
CA VAL A 110 12.38 15.09 6.68
C VAL A 110 12.39 14.29 5.38
N THR A 111 11.20 13.88 4.94
CA THR A 111 10.99 13.18 3.68
C THR A 111 10.72 14.17 2.55
N THR A 112 11.33 13.96 1.40
CA THR A 112 11.13 14.80 0.22
C THR A 112 10.37 14.04 -0.88
N SER A 113 9.82 14.78 -1.84
CA SER A 113 9.26 14.18 -3.07
C SER A 113 10.26 13.29 -3.80
N LYS A 114 11.57 13.56 -3.71
CA LYS A 114 12.60 12.72 -4.32
C LYS A 114 12.71 11.36 -3.62
N ASP A 115 12.61 11.34 -2.30
CA ASP A 115 12.65 10.10 -1.50
C ASP A 115 11.43 9.22 -1.79
N GLU A 116 10.25 9.84 -1.93
CA GLU A 116 9.02 9.16 -2.32
C GLU A 116 9.15 8.54 -3.72
N LEU A 117 9.60 9.32 -4.72
CA LEU A 117 9.76 8.83 -6.09
C LEU A 117 10.81 7.71 -6.20
N ASN A 118 11.93 7.82 -5.46
CA ASN A 118 12.94 6.76 -5.40
C ASN A 118 12.38 5.49 -4.77
N SER A 119 11.66 5.61 -3.65
CA SER A 119 11.03 4.47 -2.98
C SER A 119 10.01 3.79 -3.88
N MET A 120 9.26 4.57 -4.65
CA MET A 120 8.29 4.07 -5.61
C MET A 120 8.98 3.34 -6.79
N GLU A 121 10.07 3.90 -7.31
CA GLU A 121 10.89 3.23 -8.34
C GLU A 121 11.41 1.87 -7.85
N GLU A 122 11.98 1.81 -6.64
CA GLU A 122 12.48 0.57 -6.04
C GLU A 122 11.39 -0.49 -5.87
N VAL A 123 10.22 -0.09 -5.35
CA VAL A 123 9.05 -0.97 -5.18
C VAL A 123 8.54 -1.47 -6.53
N LEU A 124 8.42 -0.58 -7.52
CA LEU A 124 7.96 -0.93 -8.87
C LEU A 124 8.90 -1.94 -9.52
N ILE A 125 10.22 -1.73 -9.46
CA ILE A 125 11.22 -2.66 -10.01
C ILE A 125 11.07 -4.04 -9.36
N LYS A 126 10.96 -4.09 -8.02
CA LYS A 126 10.81 -5.34 -7.27
C LYS A 126 9.54 -6.10 -7.67
N LYS A 127 8.42 -5.40 -7.84
CA LYS A 127 7.13 -6.00 -8.18
C LYS A 127 7.05 -6.39 -9.66
N LEU A 128 7.65 -5.61 -10.55
CA LEU A 128 7.72 -5.90 -11.99
C LEU A 128 8.42 -7.24 -12.26
N ASN A 129 9.44 -7.59 -11.46
CA ASN A 129 10.12 -8.89 -11.55
C ASN A 129 9.20 -10.10 -11.31
N LYS A 130 8.02 -9.91 -10.69
CA LYS A 130 7.04 -10.99 -10.48
C LYS A 130 6.08 -11.18 -11.66
N VAL A 131 5.91 -10.18 -12.52
CA VAL A 131 4.89 -10.16 -13.59
C VAL A 131 5.01 -11.38 -14.50
N THR A 132 6.23 -11.70 -14.96
CA THR A 132 6.48 -12.86 -15.81
C THR A 132 6.05 -14.18 -15.16
N SER A 133 6.21 -14.32 -13.84
CA SER A 133 5.73 -15.50 -13.11
C SER A 133 4.21 -15.58 -13.11
N TYR A 134 3.53 -14.45 -12.91
CA TYR A 134 2.08 -14.40 -12.92
C TYR A 134 1.48 -14.65 -14.31
N ARG A 135 2.07 -14.11 -15.37
CA ARG A 135 1.66 -14.44 -16.74
C ARG A 135 1.72 -15.95 -17.02
N LYS A 136 2.78 -16.63 -16.55
CA LYS A 136 2.90 -18.10 -16.67
C LYS A 136 1.84 -18.88 -15.88
N LYS A 137 1.27 -18.29 -14.83
CA LYS A 137 0.15 -18.87 -14.07
C LYS A 137 -1.21 -18.66 -14.76
N GLY A 138 -1.28 -17.90 -15.86
CA GLY A 138 -2.49 -17.69 -16.65
C GLY A 138 -3.17 -16.33 -16.47
N PHE A 139 -2.63 -15.42 -15.65
CA PHE A 139 -3.23 -14.09 -15.46
C PHE A 139 -3.12 -13.22 -16.72
N GLU A 140 -4.27 -12.88 -17.31
CA GLU A 140 -4.38 -12.04 -18.51
C GLU A 140 -4.24 -10.56 -18.20
N LYS A 141 -4.80 -10.09 -17.09
CA LYS A 141 -4.68 -8.72 -16.59
C LYS A 141 -3.95 -8.71 -15.25
N LEU A 142 -2.87 -7.92 -15.18
CA LEU A 142 -2.07 -7.75 -13.97
C LEU A 142 -2.08 -6.31 -13.49
N GLY A 143 -2.50 -6.13 -12.25
CA GLY A 143 -2.50 -4.85 -11.55
C GLY A 143 -1.44 -4.79 -10.45
N LEU A 144 -1.15 -3.56 -10.03
CA LEU A 144 -0.40 -3.28 -8.80
C LEU A 144 -1.10 -2.17 -8.03
N ILE A 145 -1.31 -2.33 -6.73
CA ILE A 145 -1.74 -1.27 -5.82
C ILE A 145 -0.56 -0.90 -4.94
N ILE A 146 -0.22 0.38 -4.93
CA ILE A 146 0.73 0.99 -4.01
C ILE A 146 -0.06 1.81 -3.00
N VAL A 147 -0.05 1.38 -1.74
CA VAL A 147 -0.74 2.00 -0.61
C VAL A 147 0.22 2.97 0.08
N PHE A 148 -0.19 4.23 0.19
CA PHE A 148 0.54 5.27 0.89
C PHE A 148 -0.02 5.39 2.30
N ASN A 149 0.84 5.17 3.29
CA ASN A 149 0.47 5.32 4.70
C ASN A 149 0.30 6.79 5.09
N GLU A 150 1.01 7.69 4.39
CA GLU A 150 0.97 9.14 4.59
C GLU A 150 0.42 9.85 3.35
N PRO A 151 -0.13 11.07 3.48
CA PRO A 151 -0.45 11.91 2.33
C PRO A 151 0.78 12.08 1.42
N PRO A 152 0.63 11.98 0.09
CA PRO A 152 1.77 12.08 -0.80
C PRO A 152 2.43 13.46 -0.75
N ILE A 153 3.76 13.50 -0.78
CA ILE A 153 4.55 14.72 -0.59
C ILE A 153 4.66 15.47 -1.92
N PRO A 154 4.07 16.67 -2.07
CA PRO A 154 3.66 17.33 -3.33
C PRO A 154 4.29 16.77 -4.62
N THR A 155 3.89 15.56 -4.95
CA THR A 155 4.13 14.84 -6.18
C THR A 155 2.79 14.79 -6.89
N THR A 156 2.77 15.23 -8.14
CA THR A 156 1.57 15.09 -8.96
C THR A 156 1.53 13.67 -9.50
N ALA A 157 0.32 13.15 -9.76
CA ALA A 157 0.17 11.84 -10.39
C ALA A 157 0.92 11.72 -11.74
N LEU A 158 1.20 12.85 -12.39
CA LEU A 158 2.08 12.93 -13.57
C LEU A 158 3.51 12.45 -13.27
N LYS A 159 4.12 12.87 -12.15
CA LYS A 159 5.47 12.42 -11.76
C LYS A 159 5.49 10.93 -11.45
N TRP A 160 4.43 10.40 -10.83
CA TRP A 160 4.35 8.96 -10.60
C TRP A 160 4.31 8.18 -11.92
N VAL A 161 3.54 8.67 -12.89
CA VAL A 161 3.48 8.06 -14.21
C VAL A 161 4.79 8.13 -14.98
N GLU A 162 5.59 9.19 -14.82
CA GLU A 162 6.95 9.22 -15.38
C GLU A 162 7.81 8.08 -14.84
N VAL A 163 7.75 7.80 -13.54
CA VAL A 163 8.45 6.66 -12.93
C VAL A 163 7.88 5.34 -13.44
N VAL A 164 6.56 5.19 -13.52
CA VAL A 164 5.92 3.98 -14.07
C VAL A 164 6.38 3.74 -15.51
N LYS A 165 6.35 4.77 -16.37
CA LYS A 165 6.85 4.70 -17.76
C LYS A 165 8.30 4.26 -17.81
N LYS A 166 9.16 4.91 -17.01
CA LYS A 166 10.60 4.59 -16.93
C LYS A 166 10.80 3.13 -16.55
N VAL A 167 10.22 2.69 -15.44
CA VAL A 167 10.41 1.32 -14.91
C VAL A 167 9.81 0.26 -15.83
N GLN A 168 8.63 0.47 -16.41
CA GLN A 168 8.05 -0.53 -17.30
C GLN A 168 8.73 -0.57 -18.67
N SER A 169 9.40 0.51 -19.11
CA SER A 169 10.08 0.55 -20.41
C SER A 169 11.21 -0.46 -20.57
N VAL A 170 11.83 -0.89 -19.46
CA VAL A 170 12.97 -1.83 -19.47
C VAL A 170 12.54 -3.30 -19.40
N SER A 171 11.24 -3.59 -19.27
CA SER A 171 10.68 -4.93 -19.19
C SER A 171 9.78 -5.24 -20.38
N SER A 172 9.86 -6.47 -20.89
CA SER A 172 8.93 -6.97 -21.90
C SER A 172 7.53 -7.18 -21.33
N GLU A 173 7.46 -7.70 -20.11
CA GLU A 173 6.23 -7.95 -19.36
C GLU A 173 5.93 -6.75 -18.45
N LYS A 174 4.68 -6.30 -18.45
CA LYS A 174 4.25 -5.08 -17.76
C LYS A 174 2.96 -5.32 -16.98
N PHE A 175 2.74 -4.49 -15.96
CA PHE A 175 1.42 -4.33 -15.39
C PHE A 175 0.54 -3.59 -16.39
N ASP A 176 -0.74 -3.95 -16.42
CA ASP A 176 -1.76 -3.32 -17.26
C ASP A 176 -2.33 -2.07 -16.58
N ILE A 177 -2.35 -2.06 -15.25
CA ILE A 177 -2.84 -0.94 -14.45
C ILE A 177 -2.07 -0.83 -13.13
N ILE A 178 -1.81 0.40 -12.69
CA ILE A 178 -1.20 0.67 -11.39
C ILE A 178 -2.06 1.67 -10.64
N PHE A 179 -2.41 1.34 -9.40
CA PHE A 179 -3.18 2.17 -8.48
C PHE A 179 -2.27 2.77 -7.42
N PHE A 180 -2.56 4.01 -7.06
CA PHE A 180 -1.95 4.75 -5.97
C PHE A 180 -3.05 5.10 -4.99
N LEU A 181 -3.10 4.38 -3.88
CA LEU A 181 -4.11 4.56 -2.84
C LEU A 181 -3.54 5.41 -1.72
N TYR A 182 -4.15 6.54 -1.41
CA TYR A 182 -3.71 7.45 -0.36
C TYR A 182 -4.90 8.09 0.35
N SER A 183 -4.62 8.76 1.47
CA SER A 183 -5.44 9.86 2.03
C SER A 183 -6.89 9.96 1.58
N SER A 184 -7.05 10.73 0.52
CA SER A 184 -8.29 11.31 0.06
C SER A 184 -8.72 10.78 -1.31
N ALA A 185 -7.99 9.84 -1.91
CA ALA A 185 -8.29 9.35 -3.25
C ALA A 185 -7.55 8.05 -3.59
N ILE A 186 -8.04 7.42 -4.66
CA ILE A 186 -7.29 6.45 -5.44
C ILE A 186 -7.01 7.04 -6.82
N SER A 187 -5.73 7.24 -7.14
CA SER A 187 -5.29 7.55 -8.50
C SER A 187 -4.91 6.26 -9.21
N TYR A 188 -5.07 6.20 -10.53
CA TYR A 188 -4.66 5.03 -11.30
C TYR A 188 -4.11 5.38 -12.68
N CYS A 189 -3.17 4.56 -13.15
CA CYS A 189 -2.51 4.68 -14.44
C CYS A 189 -2.82 3.45 -15.29
N LYS A 190 -3.49 3.64 -16.43
CA LYS A 190 -3.63 2.60 -17.46
C LYS A 190 -2.33 2.53 -18.25
N CYS A 191 -1.58 1.42 -18.13
CA CYS A 191 -0.19 1.35 -18.57
C CYS A 191 0.01 1.24 -20.08
N ASP A 192 -1.03 0.88 -20.82
CA ASP A 192 -1.05 0.84 -22.29
C ASP A 192 -0.92 2.24 -22.91
N THR A 193 -1.59 3.20 -22.31
CA THR A 193 -1.72 4.59 -22.77
C THR A 193 -1.02 5.58 -21.84
N TYR A 194 -0.67 5.12 -20.65
CA TYR A 194 -0.23 5.91 -19.50
C TYR A 194 -1.15 7.08 -19.17
N LYS A 195 -2.47 6.88 -19.38
CA LYS A 195 -3.49 7.83 -18.94
C LYS A 195 -3.70 7.68 -17.45
N VAL A 196 -3.83 8.84 -16.80
CA VAL A 196 -4.08 8.94 -15.36
C VAL A 196 -5.50 9.43 -15.15
N ASP A 197 -6.15 8.84 -14.17
CA ASP A 197 -7.41 9.33 -13.62
C ASP A 197 -7.42 9.10 -12.10
N TYR A 198 -8.42 9.64 -11.41
CA TYR A 198 -8.56 9.47 -9.97
C TYR A 198 -10.02 9.46 -9.52
N ILE A 199 -10.24 8.84 -8.36
CA ILE A 199 -11.53 8.85 -7.66
C ILE A 199 -11.27 9.44 -6.28
N SER A 200 -11.89 10.59 -5.99
CA SER A 200 -11.89 11.18 -4.66
C SER A 200 -12.69 10.32 -3.69
N LEU A 201 -12.23 10.29 -2.45
CA LEU A 201 -12.83 9.53 -1.37
C LEU A 201 -13.24 10.47 -0.25
N GLU A 202 -14.47 10.30 0.22
CA GLU A 202 -14.90 10.94 1.46
C GLU A 202 -14.18 10.30 2.65
N GLU A 203 -13.76 11.12 3.60
CA GLU A 203 -13.02 10.68 4.79
C GLU A 203 -13.81 9.61 5.57
N GLN A 204 -15.11 9.84 5.74
CA GLN A 204 -15.99 8.88 6.42
C GLN A 204 -15.97 7.50 5.74
N VAL A 205 -16.07 7.45 4.41
CA VAL A 205 -16.06 6.19 3.66
C VAL A 205 -14.73 5.46 3.86
N ARG A 206 -13.61 6.18 3.76
CA ARG A 206 -12.28 5.60 4.00
C ARG A 206 -12.17 5.03 5.40
N ASP A 207 -12.64 5.76 6.41
CA ASP A 207 -12.57 5.34 7.81
C ASP A 207 -13.43 4.10 8.08
N GLU A 208 -14.64 4.05 7.51
CA GLU A 208 -15.50 2.87 7.58
C GLU A 208 -14.84 1.65 6.91
N LEU A 209 -14.28 1.80 5.71
CA LEU A 209 -13.57 0.72 5.01
C LEU A 209 -12.30 0.29 5.75
N SER A 210 -11.58 1.22 6.37
CA SER A 210 -10.41 0.96 7.21
C SER A 210 -10.78 0.14 8.45
N LYS A 211 -11.83 0.55 9.17
CA LYS A 211 -12.36 -0.21 10.32
C LYS A 211 -12.80 -1.60 9.92
N TYR A 212 -13.46 -1.73 8.77
CA TYR A 212 -13.92 -3.02 8.27
C TYR A 212 -12.76 -3.92 7.84
N ALA A 213 -11.74 -3.36 7.19
CA ALA A 213 -10.52 -4.09 6.84
C ALA A 213 -9.84 -4.67 8.09
N ARG A 214 -9.75 -3.88 9.16
CA ARG A 214 -9.21 -4.35 10.44
C ARG A 214 -10.06 -5.46 11.06
N PHE A 215 -11.38 -5.27 11.10
CA PHE A 215 -12.30 -6.27 11.64
C PHE A 215 -12.15 -7.62 10.92
N MET A 216 -12.15 -7.60 9.57
CA MET A 216 -11.96 -8.80 8.76
C MET A 216 -10.59 -9.44 9.01
N THR A 217 -9.55 -8.63 9.11
CA THR A 217 -8.18 -9.11 9.34
C THR A 217 -8.07 -9.83 10.69
N GLU A 218 -8.64 -9.26 11.76
CA GLU A 218 -8.62 -9.88 13.09
C GLU A 218 -9.50 -11.13 13.19
N ALA A 219 -10.53 -11.25 12.34
CA ALA A 219 -11.41 -12.42 12.28
C ALA A 219 -10.82 -13.59 11.44
N MET A 220 -10.00 -13.28 10.44
CA MET A 220 -9.47 -14.27 9.48
C MET A 220 -8.07 -14.79 9.82
N TYR A 221 -7.27 -14.01 10.55
CA TYR A 221 -5.86 -14.28 10.88
C TYR A 221 -5.60 -14.02 12.37
#